data_AF-A0A7H8JQA0-F1
#
_entry.id   AF-A0A7H8JQA0-F1
#
_cell.length_a   1.000
_cell.length_b   1.000
_cell.length_c   1.000
_cell.angle_alpha   90.00
_cell.angle_beta   90.00
_cell.angle_gamma   90.00
#
_symmetry.space_group_name_H-M   'P 1'
#
loop_
_entity.id
_entity.type
_entity.pdbx_description
1 polymer ?
#
loop_
_entity_poly.entity_id
_entity_poly.type
_entity_poly.pdbx_seq_one_letter_code
_entity_poly.pdbx_strand_id
1 'polypeptide(L)'
;MATITITHSRLEGTLITDSVRGDGVWEVVKNHGFRPFPSIGALGIPRSRDNEADTWRIKNATRALEAAGHTVNVEIDEGTRRTFAEAEADRVERAEGRTERYEGYADNAASSSNARRARADDISRRFEFGQPILVGHHSEGKARRDAARIDTNMRKSFEDADRASHWQHRADAAAAYEQHRNDPYRTLRRLENLRAGLRVIERRNGGAADDEQPTDRDGRIMRDLREEITHWEEVVAKAEANGVKIWRPDDFAPGDFVRTTSSWYQVARVNPKSLSIAWNLRLAPKQVMSLEDATFDGGRVGTFTVDYTNVRARCPEKAMAAFLADGKVPGTKSAGEASAQAPAEDIRRAQVEAKKARPKTPKKRSDPKIPKRVQIECELSASEATLTWLNGNSQPHPGHKPETITAPEGEKYHRATWSRNLMKQVDELLADRGYERTGKWKHRRGRGEVAAIVPAPAKGEPKQEEMS
;
A
#
# COMPACT_ATOMS: atom_id res chain seq x y z
N MET A 1 -14.08 17.64 48.57
CA MET A 1 -14.60 18.51 47.49
C MET A 1 -13.50 19.49 47.13
N ALA A 2 -12.94 19.34 45.93
CA ALA A 2 -11.87 20.19 45.41
C ALA A 2 -12.31 20.76 44.06
N THR A 3 -11.83 21.95 43.72
CA THR A 3 -11.98 22.52 42.38
C THR A 3 -10.89 21.93 41.48
N ILE A 4 -11.29 21.32 40.37
CA ILE A 4 -10.38 20.66 39.42
C ILE A 4 -10.50 21.37 38.08
N THR A 5 -9.37 21.86 37.56
CA THR A 5 -9.33 22.52 36.26
C THR A 5 -8.78 21.54 35.21
N ILE A 6 -9.56 21.28 34.16
CA ILE A 6 -9.11 20.58 32.95
C ILE A 6 -8.84 21.64 31.90
N THR A 7 -7.56 21.86 31.59
CA THR A 7 -7.14 22.79 30.53
C THR A 7 -6.79 22.01 29.28
N HIS A 8 -7.08 22.60 28.11
CA HIS A 8 -6.56 22.13 26.84
C HIS A 8 -6.11 23.32 26.00
N SER A 9 -4.84 23.32 25.61
CA SER A 9 -4.37 24.05 24.44
C SER A 9 -3.70 23.09 23.49
N ARG A 10 -3.59 23.45 22.20
CA ARG A 10 -2.83 22.61 21.27
C ARG A 10 -1.33 22.66 21.56
N LEU A 11 -0.84 23.74 22.17
CA LEU A 11 0.55 23.88 22.58
C LEU A 11 0.92 22.96 23.75
N GLU A 12 0.05 22.81 24.75
CA GLU A 12 0.35 22.09 25.99
C GLU A 12 -0.30 20.69 26.03
N GLY A 13 -1.39 20.51 25.29
CA GLY A 13 -2.25 19.33 25.35
C GLY A 13 -3.34 19.45 26.42
N THR A 14 -4.01 18.34 26.72
CA THR A 14 -5.03 18.25 27.77
C THR A 14 -4.39 17.87 29.10
N LEU A 15 -4.48 18.78 30.08
CA LEU A 15 -3.85 18.65 31.39
C LEU A 15 -4.86 18.93 32.52
N ILE A 16 -4.57 18.33 33.67
CA ILE A 16 -5.12 18.68 34.98
C ILE A 16 -3.90 19.05 35.82
N THR A 17 -3.63 20.34 35.95
CA THR A 17 -2.45 20.88 36.62
C THR A 17 -2.58 20.87 38.14
N ASP A 18 -3.81 20.89 38.65
CA ASP A 18 -4.09 21.01 40.08
C ASP A 18 -4.11 19.65 40.80
N SER A 19 -3.69 18.57 40.12
CA SER A 19 -3.82 17.20 40.61
C SER A 19 -2.66 16.30 40.21
N VAL A 20 -2.30 15.40 41.13
CA VAL A 20 -1.24 14.41 40.97
C VAL A 20 -1.70 13.02 41.38
N ARG A 21 -0.96 12.00 40.99
CA ARG A 21 -1.27 10.64 41.43
C ARG A 21 -1.20 10.53 42.96
N GLY A 22 -2.27 10.05 43.57
CA GLY A 22 -2.37 9.80 45.02
C GLY A 22 -3.34 10.72 45.77
N ASP A 23 -3.89 11.74 45.11
CA ASP A 23 -4.91 12.65 45.67
C ASP A 23 -6.37 12.15 45.47
N GLY A 24 -6.56 10.99 44.83
CA GLY A 24 -7.86 10.39 44.53
C GLY A 24 -8.46 10.78 43.17
N VAL A 25 -7.97 11.86 42.53
CA VAL A 25 -8.47 12.32 41.22
C VAL A 25 -8.05 11.37 40.11
N TRP A 26 -6.81 10.87 40.15
CA TRP A 26 -6.31 9.90 39.17
C TRP A 26 -7.17 8.63 39.10
N GLU A 27 -7.63 8.13 40.25
CA GLU A 27 -8.49 6.97 40.35
C GLU A 27 -9.82 7.14 39.62
N VAL A 28 -10.33 8.39 39.56
CA VAL A 28 -11.54 8.76 38.82
C VAL A 28 -11.26 8.87 37.32
N VAL A 29 -10.18 9.56 36.92
CA VAL A 29 -9.93 9.88 35.50
C VAL A 29 -9.16 8.80 34.72
N LYS A 30 -8.53 7.83 35.38
CA LYS A 30 -7.68 6.81 34.72
C LYS A 30 -8.41 5.97 33.66
N ASN A 31 -9.72 5.77 33.82
CA ASN A 31 -10.57 5.03 32.89
C ASN A 31 -11.02 5.89 31.68
N HIS A 32 -10.78 7.20 31.73
CA HIS A 32 -11.13 8.16 30.68
C HIS A 32 -9.91 8.59 29.84
N GLY A 33 -8.80 7.83 29.92
CA GLY A 33 -7.61 8.04 29.09
C GLY A 33 -6.52 8.93 29.72
N PHE A 34 -6.77 9.48 30.91
CA PHE A 34 -5.77 10.25 31.64
C PHE A 34 -4.65 9.34 32.19
N ARG A 35 -3.44 9.89 32.20
CA ARG A 35 -2.22 9.28 32.71
C ARG A 35 -1.49 10.28 33.60
N PRO A 36 -0.78 9.79 34.64
CA PRO A 36 0.11 10.66 35.40
C PRO A 36 1.32 11.04 34.55
N PHE A 37 1.69 12.32 34.59
CA PHE A 37 2.89 12.87 33.98
C PHE A 37 3.82 13.40 35.09
N PRO A 38 4.65 12.53 35.70
CA PRO A 38 5.46 12.89 36.86
C PRO A 38 6.43 14.03 36.60
N SER A 39 6.94 14.16 35.37
CA SER A 39 7.91 15.18 34.98
C SER A 39 7.38 16.61 35.04
N ILE A 40 6.06 16.79 34.95
CA ILE A 40 5.38 18.10 35.00
C ILE A 40 4.36 18.19 36.13
N GLY A 41 4.35 17.19 37.03
CA GLY A 41 3.47 17.20 38.21
C GLY A 41 1.98 17.30 37.88
N ALA A 42 1.51 16.66 36.80
CA ALA A 42 0.13 16.78 36.34
C ALA A 42 -0.48 15.42 35.94
N LEU A 43 -1.80 15.38 35.78
CA LEU A 43 -2.50 14.33 35.02
C LEU A 43 -2.81 14.85 33.61
N GLY A 44 -2.77 14.00 32.59
CA GLY A 44 -3.09 14.46 31.23
C GLY A 44 -3.41 13.34 30.26
N ILE A 45 -3.90 13.72 29.07
CA ILE A 45 -4.18 12.77 27.99
C ILE A 45 -2.90 12.60 27.14
N PRO A 46 -2.36 11.39 26.99
CA PRO A 46 -1.18 11.18 26.15
C PRO A 46 -1.44 11.56 24.68
N ARG A 47 -0.44 12.19 24.04
CA ARG A 47 -0.49 12.59 22.62
C ARG A 47 -1.59 13.62 22.28
N SER A 48 -2.11 14.36 23.27
CA SER A 48 -3.05 15.46 23.02
C SER A 48 -2.38 16.74 22.50
N ARG A 49 -1.08 16.91 22.77
CA ARG A 49 -0.31 18.05 22.25
C ARG A 49 -0.29 18.02 20.72
N ASP A 50 -0.32 19.19 20.08
CA ASP A 50 -0.44 19.39 18.63
C ASP A 50 -1.76 18.89 18.00
N ASN A 51 -2.77 18.54 18.80
CA ASN A 51 -4.04 18.00 18.33
C ASN A 51 -5.21 18.77 18.95
N GLU A 52 -6.37 18.75 18.28
CA GLU A 52 -7.62 19.26 18.86
C GLU A 52 -7.99 18.56 20.17
N ALA A 53 -8.76 19.26 21.00
CA ALA A 53 -9.29 18.73 22.23
C ALA A 53 -10.10 17.45 21.98
N ASP A 54 -9.76 16.37 22.70
CA ASP A 54 -10.60 15.18 22.75
C ASP A 54 -11.80 15.45 23.65
N THR A 55 -12.76 16.21 23.11
CA THR A 55 -13.95 16.67 23.83
C THR A 55 -14.76 15.53 24.42
N TRP A 56 -14.73 14.34 23.82
CA TRP A 56 -15.44 13.18 24.34
C TRP A 56 -14.78 12.65 25.62
N ARG A 57 -13.45 12.46 25.62
CA ARG A 57 -12.73 12.05 26.83
C ARG A 57 -12.83 13.09 27.94
N ILE A 58 -12.68 14.37 27.59
CA ILE A 58 -12.80 15.48 28.54
C ILE A 58 -14.20 15.46 29.19
N LYS A 59 -15.27 15.43 28.39
CA LYS A 59 -16.65 15.38 28.92
C LYS A 59 -16.91 14.19 29.83
N ASN A 60 -16.38 13.02 29.50
CA ASN A 60 -16.55 11.83 30.34
C ASN A 60 -15.78 11.93 31.66
N ALA A 61 -14.56 12.48 31.63
CA ALA A 61 -13.79 12.75 32.83
C ALA A 61 -14.47 13.79 33.72
N THR A 62 -14.97 14.89 33.14
CA THR A 62 -15.76 15.91 33.85
C THR A 62 -16.94 15.28 34.59
N ARG A 63 -17.76 14.48 33.89
CA ARG A 63 -18.91 13.79 34.51
C ARG A 63 -18.51 12.88 35.66
N ALA A 64 -17.40 12.15 35.51
CA ALA A 64 -16.92 11.24 36.55
C ALA A 64 -16.42 12.01 37.79
N LEU A 65 -15.73 13.13 37.58
CA LEU A 65 -15.25 14.00 38.65
C LEU A 65 -16.39 14.71 39.39
N GLU A 66 -17.39 15.20 38.67
CA GLU A 66 -18.61 15.76 39.25
C GLU A 66 -19.38 14.71 40.07
N ALA A 67 -19.52 13.49 39.55
CA ALA A 67 -20.15 12.38 40.27
C ALA A 67 -19.37 11.97 41.53
N ALA A 68 -18.06 12.20 41.56
CA ALA A 68 -17.21 12.02 42.73
C ALA A 68 -17.25 13.22 43.71
N GLY A 69 -18.06 14.25 43.43
CA GLY A 69 -18.27 15.40 44.31
C GLY A 69 -17.20 16.50 44.17
N HIS A 70 -16.53 16.60 43.02
CA HIS A 70 -15.63 17.71 42.71
C HIS A 70 -16.33 18.78 41.88
N THR A 71 -15.88 20.03 42.01
CA THR A 71 -16.27 21.12 41.10
C THR A 71 -15.28 21.12 39.94
N VAL A 72 -15.74 21.07 38.69
CA VAL A 72 -14.85 20.95 37.52
C VAL A 72 -14.97 22.17 36.61
N ASN A 73 -13.84 22.81 36.32
CA ASN A 73 -13.73 23.86 35.31
C ASN A 73 -13.05 23.28 34.06
N VAL A 74 -13.60 23.55 32.88
CA VAL A 74 -13.03 23.08 31.61
C VAL A 74 -12.72 24.28 30.73
N GLU A 75 -11.45 24.45 30.40
CA GLU A 75 -10.94 25.55 29.58
C GLU A 75 -10.31 24.96 28.30
N ILE A 76 -10.83 25.35 27.14
CA ILE A 76 -10.36 24.84 25.84
C ILE A 76 -9.99 26.03 24.96
N ASP A 77 -8.71 26.09 24.59
CA ASP A 77 -8.13 27.06 23.68
C ASP A 77 -7.49 26.35 22.47
N GLU A 78 -8.22 26.31 21.36
CA GLU A 78 -7.75 25.73 20.09
C GLU A 78 -6.83 26.68 19.29
N GLY A 79 -6.72 27.94 19.72
CA GLY A 79 -5.94 28.99 19.06
C GLY A 79 -4.47 28.96 19.45
N THR A 80 -4.17 28.71 20.72
CA THR A 80 -2.78 28.61 21.22
C THR A 80 -2.14 27.30 20.76
N ARG A 81 -1.30 27.40 19.73
CA ARG A 81 -0.60 26.29 19.09
C ARG A 81 0.76 26.71 18.57
N ARG A 82 1.60 25.73 18.27
CA ARG A 82 2.75 25.90 17.39
C ARG A 82 2.42 25.52 15.95
N THR A 83 3.29 25.89 15.03
CA THR A 83 3.22 25.46 13.63
C THR A 83 3.59 23.98 13.49
N PHE A 84 3.18 23.37 12.38
CA PHE A 84 3.56 22.00 12.04
C PHE A 84 5.08 21.85 11.88
N ALA A 85 5.72 22.86 11.30
CA ALA A 85 7.18 22.89 11.11
C ALA A 85 7.93 22.91 12.45
N GLU A 86 7.52 23.77 13.39
CA GLU A 86 8.08 23.78 14.76
C GLU A 86 7.84 22.45 15.47
N ALA A 87 6.67 21.83 15.26
CA ALA A 87 6.36 20.53 15.84
C ALA A 87 7.23 19.41 15.28
N GLU A 88 7.55 19.41 13.98
CA GLU A 88 8.50 18.45 13.40
C GLU A 88 9.94 18.72 13.87
N ALA A 89 10.37 19.97 13.95
CA ALA A 89 11.71 20.33 14.46
C ALA A 89 11.94 19.80 15.88
N ASP A 90 10.99 20.02 16.79
CA ASP A 90 11.06 19.51 18.17
C ASP A 90 10.96 17.96 18.24
N ARG A 91 10.39 17.29 17.23
CA ARG A 91 10.47 15.81 17.13
C ARG A 91 11.87 15.34 16.77
N VAL A 92 12.56 16.07 15.88
CA VAL A 92 13.96 15.82 15.50
C VAL A 92 14.87 16.07 16.70
N GLU A 93 14.76 17.20 17.39
CA GLU A 93 15.54 17.51 18.60
C GLU A 93 15.35 16.43 19.68
N ARG A 94 14.11 15.98 19.92
CA ARG A 94 13.88 14.87 20.87
C ARG A 94 14.47 13.55 20.40
N ALA A 95 14.65 13.34 19.10
CA ALA A 95 15.32 12.15 18.57
C ALA A 95 16.83 12.24 18.83
N GLU A 96 17.45 13.39 18.58
CA GLU A 96 18.86 13.66 18.88
C GLU A 96 19.15 13.48 20.37
N GLY A 97 18.36 14.09 21.25
CA GLY A 97 18.51 13.89 22.69
C GLY A 97 18.25 12.44 23.15
N ARG A 98 17.51 11.62 22.39
CA ARG A 98 17.43 10.18 22.65
C ARG A 98 18.70 9.46 22.22
N THR A 99 19.26 9.82 21.07
CA THR A 99 20.53 9.29 20.56
C THR A 99 21.63 9.48 21.60
N GLU A 100 21.87 10.71 22.05
CA GLU A 100 22.92 11.02 23.04
C GLU A 100 22.77 10.21 24.34
N ARG A 101 21.53 10.09 24.85
CA ARG A 101 21.28 9.28 26.06
C ARG A 101 21.57 7.80 25.84
N TYR A 102 21.17 7.25 24.69
CA TYR A 102 21.40 5.84 24.40
C TYR A 102 22.87 5.53 24.12
N GLU A 103 23.59 6.44 23.46
CA GLU A 103 25.06 6.36 23.33
C GLU A 103 25.73 6.37 24.70
N GLY A 104 25.34 7.30 25.58
CA GLY A 104 25.84 7.32 26.96
C GLY A 104 25.54 6.02 27.73
N TYR A 105 24.39 5.38 27.51
CA TYR A 105 24.10 4.06 28.10
C TYR A 105 24.94 2.94 27.50
N ALA A 106 25.20 2.99 26.19
CA ALA A 106 26.05 2.03 25.50
C ALA A 106 27.50 2.13 26.01
N ASP A 107 28.05 3.34 26.10
CA ASP A 107 29.42 3.60 26.57
C ASP A 107 29.63 3.17 28.02
N ASN A 108 28.66 3.46 28.89
CA ASN A 108 28.71 3.03 30.29
C ASN A 108 28.69 1.50 30.40
N ALA A 109 27.86 0.82 29.60
CA ALA A 109 27.80 -0.64 29.56
C ALA A 109 29.09 -1.25 28.99
N ALA A 110 29.64 -0.69 27.90
CA ALA A 110 30.90 -1.12 27.31
C ALA A 110 32.07 -0.94 28.28
N SER A 111 32.13 0.19 28.97
CA SER A 111 33.14 0.47 30.01
C SER A 111 33.04 -0.53 31.17
N SER A 112 31.82 -0.86 31.61
CA SER A 112 31.60 -1.86 32.67
C SER A 112 31.99 -3.27 32.22
N SER A 113 31.68 -3.64 30.98
CA SER A 113 32.12 -4.90 30.35
C SER A 113 33.64 -5.02 30.34
N ASN A 114 34.34 -4.01 29.82
CA ASN A 114 35.80 -3.96 29.75
C ASN A 114 36.45 -4.02 31.13
N ALA A 115 35.91 -3.29 32.12
CA ALA A 115 36.42 -3.31 33.48
C ALA A 115 36.27 -4.70 34.14
N ARG A 116 35.13 -5.37 33.91
CA ARG A 116 34.90 -6.74 34.42
C ARG A 116 35.83 -7.75 33.76
N ARG A 117 36.03 -7.65 32.44
CA ARG A 117 36.97 -8.51 31.71
C ARG A 117 38.40 -8.30 32.19
N ALA A 118 38.86 -7.05 32.30
CA ALA A 118 40.18 -6.73 32.83
C ALA A 118 40.38 -7.25 34.26
N ARG A 119 39.33 -7.22 35.09
CA ARG A 119 39.38 -7.80 36.44
C ARG A 119 39.44 -9.31 36.43
N ALA A 120 38.73 -9.99 35.52
CA ALA A 120 38.84 -11.43 35.33
C ALA A 120 40.26 -11.80 34.89
N ASP A 121 40.83 -11.07 33.92
CA ASP A 121 42.18 -11.27 33.42
C ASP A 121 43.23 -11.09 34.54
N ASP A 122 43.10 -10.05 35.37
CA ASP A 122 43.96 -9.81 36.53
C ASP A 122 43.94 -10.96 37.55
N ILE A 123 42.74 -11.45 37.90
CA ILE A 123 42.60 -12.60 38.81
C ILE A 123 43.15 -13.88 38.16
N SER A 124 43.00 -14.03 36.84
CA SER A 124 43.46 -15.20 36.09
C SER A 124 44.97 -15.38 36.09
N ARG A 125 45.76 -14.31 36.32
CA ARG A 125 47.23 -14.35 36.43
C ARG A 125 47.72 -15.37 37.45
N ARG A 126 46.93 -15.69 38.47
CA ARG A 126 47.25 -16.77 39.43
C ARG A 126 47.37 -18.15 38.78
N PHE A 127 46.63 -18.38 37.70
CA PHE A 127 46.62 -19.63 36.93
C PHE A 127 47.50 -19.54 35.67
N GLU A 128 48.30 -18.47 35.55
CA GLU A 128 49.26 -18.31 34.47
C GLU A 128 50.19 -19.53 34.43
N PHE A 129 50.56 -19.94 33.21
CA PHE A 129 51.25 -21.22 32.93
C PHE A 129 50.43 -22.49 33.23
N GLY A 130 49.11 -22.39 33.36
CA GLY A 130 48.22 -23.55 33.42
C GLY A 130 48.24 -24.29 34.76
N GLN A 131 48.57 -23.59 35.86
CA GLN A 131 48.62 -24.20 37.19
C GLN A 131 47.24 -24.76 37.58
N PRO A 132 47.09 -26.08 37.81
CA PRO A 132 45.82 -26.66 38.22
C PRO A 132 45.46 -26.28 39.67
N ILE A 133 44.17 -26.35 40.01
CA ILE A 133 43.74 -26.23 41.41
C ILE A 133 44.24 -27.46 42.18
N LEU A 134 45.17 -27.23 43.11
CA LEU A 134 45.75 -28.28 43.96
C LEU A 134 44.74 -28.73 45.02
N VAL A 135 44.12 -29.89 44.83
CA VAL A 135 43.13 -30.47 45.75
C VAL A 135 43.83 -30.96 47.02
N GLY A 136 43.28 -30.62 48.19
CA GLY A 136 43.83 -30.97 49.50
C GLY A 136 44.96 -30.06 50.01
N HIS A 137 45.36 -29.05 49.24
CA HIS A 137 46.40 -28.09 49.63
C HIS A 137 45.80 -26.86 50.32
N HIS A 138 46.54 -26.21 51.24
CA HIS A 138 46.06 -25.02 51.98
C HIS A 138 45.63 -23.84 51.07
N SER A 139 46.12 -23.80 49.83
CA SER A 139 45.80 -22.76 48.84
C SER A 139 44.53 -23.04 48.00
N GLU A 140 43.95 -24.25 48.11
CA GLU A 140 42.79 -24.72 47.35
C GLU A 140 41.58 -23.78 47.50
N GLY A 141 41.22 -23.45 48.74
CA GLY A 141 40.04 -22.63 49.03
C GLY A 141 40.14 -21.23 48.41
N LYS A 142 41.34 -20.66 48.32
CA LYS A 142 41.56 -19.39 47.62
C LYS A 142 41.46 -19.58 46.10
N ALA A 143 42.02 -20.67 45.55
CA ALA A 143 42.01 -20.93 44.11
C ALA A 143 40.58 -21.14 43.58
N ARG A 144 39.75 -21.93 44.28
CA ARG A 144 38.33 -22.10 43.92
C ARG A 144 37.55 -20.78 43.94
N ARG A 145 37.81 -19.91 44.94
CA ARG A 145 37.20 -18.57 45.01
C ARG A 145 37.63 -17.67 43.86
N ASP A 146 38.91 -17.70 43.49
CA ASP A 146 39.42 -16.91 42.36
C ASP A 146 38.81 -17.41 41.04
N ALA A 147 38.71 -18.73 40.82
CA ALA A 147 38.03 -19.30 39.66
C ALA A 147 36.55 -18.87 39.57
N ALA A 148 35.80 -18.93 40.68
CA ALA A 148 34.41 -18.48 40.72
C ALA A 148 34.25 -16.97 40.46
N ARG A 149 35.22 -16.15 40.91
CA ARG A 149 35.26 -14.71 40.62
C ARG A 149 35.56 -14.43 39.16
N ILE A 150 36.47 -15.19 38.54
CA ILE A 150 36.76 -15.09 37.10
C ILE A 150 35.49 -15.40 36.31
N ASP A 151 34.84 -16.53 36.58
CA ASP A 151 33.59 -16.93 35.90
C ASP A 151 32.49 -15.87 36.03
N THR A 152 32.26 -15.37 37.25
CA THR A 152 31.25 -14.33 37.49
C THR A 152 31.56 -13.03 36.74
N ASN A 153 32.82 -12.58 36.74
CA ASN A 153 33.21 -11.37 36.02
C ASN A 153 33.11 -11.56 34.50
N MET A 154 33.52 -12.71 33.98
CA MET A 154 33.40 -13.03 32.56
C MET A 154 31.94 -13.07 32.12
N ARG A 155 31.08 -13.83 32.81
CA ARG A 155 29.64 -13.88 32.49
C ARG A 155 29.01 -12.48 32.52
N LYS A 156 29.28 -11.69 33.57
CA LYS A 156 28.77 -10.32 33.68
C LYS A 156 29.37 -9.36 32.64
N SER A 157 30.57 -9.62 32.12
CA SER A 157 31.14 -8.83 31.02
C SER A 157 30.40 -9.09 29.70
N PHE A 158 29.99 -10.33 29.43
CA PHE A 158 29.17 -10.65 28.26
C PHE A 158 27.77 -10.05 28.38
N GLU A 159 27.12 -10.16 29.55
CA GLU A 159 25.83 -9.51 29.81
C GLU A 159 25.88 -7.98 29.59
N ASP A 160 26.97 -7.32 30.01
CA ASP A 160 27.17 -5.89 29.76
C ASP A 160 27.51 -5.58 28.31
N ALA A 161 28.24 -6.46 27.61
CA ALA A 161 28.53 -6.29 26.19
C ALA A 161 27.24 -6.37 25.36
N ASP A 162 26.36 -7.34 25.65
CA ASP A 162 25.05 -7.46 25.02
C ASP A 162 24.19 -6.21 25.30
N ARG A 163 24.26 -5.69 26.53
CA ARG A 163 23.58 -4.44 26.91
C ARG A 163 24.14 -3.25 26.14
N ALA A 164 25.45 -3.17 25.94
CA ALA A 164 26.08 -2.12 25.14
C ALA A 164 25.58 -2.17 23.69
N SER A 165 25.60 -3.35 23.06
CA SER A 165 25.06 -3.54 21.70
C SER A 165 23.57 -3.20 21.61
N HIS A 166 22.76 -3.58 22.60
CA HIS A 166 21.35 -3.22 22.66
C HIS A 166 21.13 -1.70 22.63
N TRP A 167 21.86 -0.96 23.47
CA TRP A 167 21.74 0.50 23.51
C TRP A 167 22.30 1.16 22.25
N GLN A 168 23.38 0.64 21.70
CA GLN A 168 23.93 1.11 20.43
C GLN A 168 22.89 0.99 19.30
N HIS A 169 22.24 -0.16 19.14
CA HIS A 169 21.20 -0.32 18.13
C HIS A 169 20.03 0.64 18.31
N ARG A 170 19.71 1.03 19.56
CA ARG A 170 18.68 2.04 19.84
C ARG A 170 19.16 3.46 19.54
N ALA A 171 20.43 3.76 19.76
CA ALA A 171 21.05 5.01 19.34
C ALA A 171 21.01 5.14 17.82
N ASP A 172 21.46 4.12 17.08
CA ASP A 172 21.45 4.10 15.61
C ASP A 172 20.03 4.34 15.06
N ALA A 173 19.03 3.68 15.65
CA ALA A 173 17.63 3.86 15.26
C ALA A 173 17.08 5.27 15.57
N ALA A 174 17.53 5.89 16.66
CA ALA A 174 17.16 7.25 17.02
C ALA A 174 17.85 8.27 16.09
N ALA A 175 19.12 8.06 15.76
CA ALA A 175 19.89 8.88 14.83
C ALA A 175 19.29 8.85 13.41
N ALA A 176 18.80 7.69 12.96
CA ALA A 176 18.15 7.56 11.65
C ALA A 176 16.72 8.16 11.59
N TYR A 177 16.20 8.72 12.69
CA TYR A 177 14.82 9.21 12.77
C TYR A 177 14.49 10.24 11.69
N GLU A 178 15.32 11.29 11.56
CA GLU A 178 15.07 12.37 10.61
C GLU A 178 15.12 11.85 9.17
N GLN A 179 16.14 11.06 8.84
CA GLN A 179 16.28 10.44 7.52
C GLN A 179 15.04 9.60 7.15
N HIS A 180 14.55 8.78 8.07
CA HIS A 180 13.35 7.96 7.85
C HIS A 180 12.04 8.75 7.83
N ARG A 181 11.98 9.89 8.53
CA ARG A 181 10.82 10.78 8.56
C ARG A 181 10.69 11.54 7.25
N ASN A 182 11.83 11.98 6.71
CA ASN A 182 11.99 12.80 5.51
C ASN A 182 12.20 12.00 4.22
N ASP A 183 12.19 10.65 4.27
CA ASP A 183 12.26 9.80 3.08
C ASP A 183 11.27 10.26 1.99
N PRO A 184 11.75 10.73 0.82
CA PRO A 184 10.89 11.42 -0.16
C PRO A 184 9.78 10.53 -0.70
N TYR A 185 10.05 9.24 -0.90
CA TYR A 185 9.07 8.28 -1.41
C TYR A 185 7.96 8.00 -0.41
N ARG A 186 8.29 7.87 0.88
CA ARG A 186 7.31 7.78 1.97
C ARG A 186 6.51 9.07 2.11
N THR A 187 7.15 10.22 1.96
CA THR A 187 6.52 11.54 2.02
C THR A 187 5.52 11.75 0.88
N LEU A 188 5.80 11.28 -0.34
CA LEU A 188 4.84 11.31 -1.44
C LEU A 188 3.55 10.51 -1.14
N ARG A 189 3.66 9.33 -0.53
CA ARG A 189 2.48 8.55 -0.08
C ARG A 189 1.71 9.25 1.03
N ARG A 190 2.44 9.90 1.96
CA ARG A 190 1.85 10.74 3.02
C ARG A 190 1.05 11.89 2.40
N LEU A 191 1.63 12.61 1.43
CA LEU A 191 0.99 13.68 0.69
C LEU A 191 -0.27 13.21 -0.03
N GLU A 192 -0.28 12.02 -0.64
CA GLU A 192 -1.51 11.49 -1.25
C GLU A 192 -2.64 11.34 -0.21
N ASN A 193 -2.34 10.77 0.95
CA ASN A 193 -3.33 10.60 2.02
C ASN A 193 -3.81 11.93 2.60
N LEU A 194 -2.89 12.88 2.83
CA LEU A 194 -3.24 14.21 3.33
C LEU A 194 -4.12 14.97 2.36
N ARG A 195 -3.77 14.97 1.06
CA ARG A 195 -4.59 15.60 0.01
C ARG A 195 -5.95 14.91 -0.14
N ALA A 196 -6.01 13.58 0.03
CA ALA A 196 -7.28 12.86 0.05
C ALA A 196 -8.14 13.25 1.27
N GLY A 197 -7.52 13.37 2.45
CA GLY A 197 -8.16 13.87 3.66
C GLY A 197 -8.71 15.28 3.48
N LEU A 198 -7.91 16.20 2.92
CA LEU A 198 -8.32 17.58 2.65
C LEU A 198 -9.58 17.61 1.76
N ARG A 199 -9.60 16.86 0.65
CA ARG A 199 -10.79 16.74 -0.22
C ARG A 199 -12.03 16.18 0.48
N VAL A 200 -11.88 15.39 1.53
CA VAL A 200 -13.03 14.89 2.31
C VAL A 200 -13.60 16.01 3.17
N ILE A 201 -12.73 16.78 3.82
CA ILE A 201 -13.14 17.90 4.69
C ILE A 201 -13.71 19.04 3.86
N GLU A 202 -13.09 19.40 2.73
CA GLU A 202 -13.60 20.43 1.81
C GLU A 202 -15.03 20.14 1.34
N ARG A 203 -15.32 18.87 1.00
CA ARG A 203 -16.68 18.44 0.62
C ARG A 203 -17.67 18.51 1.77
N ARG A 204 -17.24 18.25 3.00
CA ARG A 204 -18.08 18.35 4.20
C ARG A 204 -18.36 19.80 4.57
N ASN A 205 -17.36 20.67 4.44
CA ASN A 205 -17.44 22.09 4.78
C ASN A 205 -18.28 22.91 3.79
N GLY A 206 -18.58 22.35 2.61
CA GLY A 206 -19.46 23.01 1.62
C GLY A 206 -18.85 24.23 0.92
N GLY A 207 -17.52 24.37 0.94
CA GLY A 207 -16.83 25.47 0.26
C GLY A 207 -16.88 26.81 0.99
N ALA A 208 -16.99 26.82 2.33
CA ALA A 208 -16.84 28.04 3.11
C ALA A 208 -15.48 28.72 2.84
N ALA A 209 -15.44 30.04 3.02
CA ALA A 209 -14.27 30.86 2.74
C ALA A 209 -13.03 30.38 3.52
N ASP A 210 -11.86 30.56 2.91
CA ASP A 210 -10.57 30.27 3.53
C ASP A 210 -10.23 31.37 4.55
N ASP A 211 -10.82 31.25 5.74
CA ASP A 211 -10.48 32.11 6.87
C ASP A 211 -9.09 31.73 7.42
N GLU A 212 -8.24 32.73 7.68
CA GLU A 212 -6.92 32.52 8.27
C GLU A 212 -7.01 31.96 9.70
N GLN A 213 -8.09 32.32 10.42
CA GLN A 213 -8.40 31.83 11.77
C GLN A 213 -9.81 31.25 11.83
N PRO A 214 -9.99 29.99 11.39
CA PRO A 214 -11.31 29.37 11.39
C PRO A 214 -11.83 29.12 12.80
N THR A 215 -13.07 29.55 13.05
CA THR A 215 -13.76 29.33 14.33
C THR A 215 -14.45 27.98 14.40
N ASP A 216 -14.86 27.44 13.25
CA ASP A 216 -15.40 26.10 13.16
C ASP A 216 -14.29 25.04 13.11
N ARG A 217 -14.69 23.79 13.38
CA ARG A 217 -13.77 22.65 13.43
C ARG A 217 -13.23 22.26 12.05
N ASP A 218 -14.05 22.37 11.02
CA ASP A 218 -13.71 21.89 9.68
C ASP A 218 -12.64 22.78 9.06
N GLY A 219 -12.78 24.10 9.18
CA GLY A 219 -11.78 25.09 8.81
C GLY A 219 -10.45 24.89 9.54
N ARG A 220 -10.47 24.62 10.86
CA ARG A 220 -9.23 24.31 11.58
C ARG A 220 -8.53 23.07 11.04
N ILE A 221 -9.27 21.99 10.80
CA ILE A 221 -8.73 20.76 10.21
C ILE A 221 -8.16 21.03 8.81
N MET A 222 -8.86 21.80 7.97
CA MET A 222 -8.35 22.17 6.64
C MET A 222 -7.07 22.98 6.72
N ARG A 223 -7.00 23.97 7.62
CA ARG A 223 -5.79 24.76 7.86
C ARG A 223 -4.62 23.86 8.25
N ASP A 224 -4.81 22.97 9.22
CA ASP A 224 -3.75 22.07 9.71
C ASP A 224 -3.28 21.12 8.60
N LEU A 225 -4.21 20.56 7.81
CA LEU A 225 -3.88 19.69 6.67
C LEU A 225 -3.11 20.44 5.58
N ARG A 226 -3.47 21.68 5.27
CA ARG A 226 -2.76 22.51 4.28
C ARG A 226 -1.35 22.83 4.76
N GLU A 227 -1.20 23.21 6.02
CA GLU A 227 0.10 23.47 6.64
C GLU A 227 1.01 22.23 6.59
N GLU A 228 0.46 21.06 6.93
CA GLU A 228 1.19 19.79 6.84
C GLU A 228 1.55 19.44 5.38
N ILE A 229 0.65 19.65 4.43
CA ILE A 229 0.91 19.44 3.00
C ILE A 229 2.06 20.34 2.52
N THR A 230 2.01 21.64 2.82
CA THR A 230 3.07 22.59 2.44
C THR A 230 4.43 22.17 2.97
N HIS A 231 4.51 21.81 4.26
CA HIS A 231 5.76 21.35 4.86
C HIS A 231 6.31 20.11 4.14
N TRP A 232 5.48 19.10 3.87
CA TRP A 232 5.93 17.89 3.20
C TRP A 232 6.27 18.10 1.72
N GLU A 233 5.62 19.04 1.04
CA GLU A 233 5.98 19.46 -0.33
C GLU A 233 7.37 20.10 -0.36
N GLU A 234 7.69 20.96 0.61
CA GLU A 234 9.03 21.54 0.74
C GLU A 234 10.11 20.47 0.99
N VAL A 235 9.83 19.48 1.83
CA VAL A 235 10.76 18.35 2.07
C VAL A 235 11.03 17.58 0.78
N VAL A 236 9.98 17.32 -0.01
CA VAL A 236 10.11 16.65 -1.31
C VAL A 236 10.89 17.51 -2.30
N ALA A 237 10.60 18.81 -2.38
CA ALA A 237 11.31 19.75 -3.26
C ALA A 237 12.80 19.87 -2.90
N LYS A 238 13.13 19.94 -1.60
CA LYS A 238 14.52 19.91 -1.12
C LYS A 238 15.23 18.62 -1.52
N ALA A 239 14.55 17.47 -1.44
CA ALA A 239 15.12 16.20 -1.87
C ALA A 239 15.38 16.16 -3.39
N GLU A 240 14.46 16.68 -4.21
CA GLU A 240 14.67 16.82 -5.66
C GLU A 240 15.86 17.72 -5.98
N ALA A 241 15.98 18.87 -5.29
CA ALA A 241 17.10 19.79 -5.44
C ALA A 241 18.44 19.14 -5.08
N ASN A 242 18.44 18.25 -4.08
CA ASN A 242 19.60 17.45 -3.68
C ASN A 242 19.88 16.24 -4.62
N GLY A 243 19.17 16.15 -5.74
CA GLY A 243 19.42 15.14 -6.78
C GLY A 243 18.64 13.83 -6.62
N VAL A 244 17.68 13.74 -5.69
CA VAL A 244 16.81 12.57 -5.60
C VAL A 244 15.86 12.54 -6.80
N LYS A 245 15.94 11.49 -7.62
CA LYS A 245 15.03 11.31 -8.76
C LYS A 245 13.63 10.92 -8.28
N ILE A 246 12.66 11.81 -8.47
CA ILE A 246 11.24 11.48 -8.28
C ILE A 246 10.60 11.13 -9.62
N TRP A 247 10.10 9.90 -9.69
CA TRP A 247 9.47 9.35 -10.88
C TRP A 247 8.06 9.89 -11.08
N ARG A 248 7.78 10.37 -12.29
CA ARG A 248 6.49 10.88 -12.75
C ARG A 248 6.04 10.14 -14.02
N PRO A 249 4.77 10.23 -14.43
CA PRO A 249 4.30 9.58 -15.66
C PRO A 249 5.12 9.95 -16.90
N ASP A 250 5.59 11.20 -17.00
CA ASP A 250 6.36 11.68 -18.15
C ASP A 250 7.75 11.07 -18.28
N ASP A 251 8.25 10.45 -17.20
CA ASP A 251 9.52 9.74 -17.23
C ASP A 251 9.44 8.39 -17.93
N PHE A 252 8.26 7.91 -18.34
CA PHE A 252 8.08 6.57 -18.91
C PHE A 252 7.34 6.57 -20.25
N ALA A 253 7.71 5.61 -21.10
CA ALA A 253 6.98 5.22 -22.28
C ALA A 253 6.47 3.77 -22.13
N PRO A 254 5.32 3.41 -22.74
CA PRO A 254 4.94 2.01 -22.88
C PRO A 254 6.06 1.21 -23.56
N GLY A 255 6.35 0.01 -23.06
CA GLY A 255 7.46 -0.84 -23.54
C GLY A 255 8.76 -0.70 -22.74
N ASP A 256 8.98 0.41 -22.04
CA ASP A 256 10.12 0.58 -21.13
C ASP A 256 10.13 -0.49 -20.03
N PHE A 257 11.29 -0.77 -19.46
CA PHE A 257 11.43 -1.60 -18.27
C PHE A 257 11.58 -0.73 -17.02
N VAL A 258 10.89 -1.11 -15.95
CA VAL A 258 11.03 -0.48 -14.65
C VAL A 258 11.55 -1.46 -13.63
N ARG A 259 12.49 -1.01 -12.81
CA ARG A 259 13.00 -1.78 -11.69
C ARG A 259 12.19 -1.47 -10.45
N THR A 260 11.52 -2.48 -9.93
CA THR A 260 10.92 -2.45 -8.59
C THR A 260 11.68 -3.41 -7.70
N THR A 261 11.93 -3.06 -6.44
CA THR A 261 12.68 -3.90 -5.48
C THR A 261 13.92 -4.57 -6.13
N SER A 262 13.83 -5.84 -6.55
CA SER A 262 14.92 -6.63 -7.11
C SER A 262 14.83 -6.93 -8.61
N SER A 263 13.67 -6.77 -9.24
CA SER A 263 13.40 -7.26 -10.60
C SER A 263 12.98 -6.16 -11.56
N TRP A 264 13.20 -6.40 -12.85
CA TRP A 264 12.77 -5.55 -13.94
C TRP A 264 11.46 -6.05 -14.54
N TYR A 265 10.54 -5.13 -14.82
CA TYR A 265 9.24 -5.45 -15.40
C TYR A 265 8.95 -4.52 -16.58
N GLN A 266 8.51 -5.08 -17.69
CA GLN A 266 8.12 -4.30 -18.85
C GLN A 266 6.81 -3.54 -18.60
N VAL A 267 6.77 -2.26 -18.97
CA VAL A 267 5.61 -1.40 -18.79
C VAL A 267 4.60 -1.66 -19.90
N ALA A 268 3.46 -2.23 -19.54
CA ALA A 268 2.32 -2.39 -20.45
C ALA A 268 1.65 -1.04 -20.74
N ARG A 269 1.43 -0.23 -19.69
CA ARG A 269 0.74 1.07 -19.78
C ARG A 269 1.23 2.03 -18.72
N VAL A 270 1.30 3.31 -19.09
CA VAL A 270 1.61 4.43 -18.19
C VAL A 270 0.29 5.12 -17.84
N ASN A 271 -0.11 5.10 -16.56
CA ASN A 271 -1.30 5.79 -16.04
C ASN A 271 -0.88 7.04 -15.25
N PRO A 272 -1.77 8.01 -15.01
CA PRO A 272 -1.41 9.24 -14.29
C PRO A 272 -0.86 9.03 -12.87
N LYS A 273 -1.27 7.97 -12.17
CA LYS A 273 -0.82 7.67 -10.80
C LYS A 273 -0.01 6.38 -10.66
N SER A 274 0.08 5.57 -11.71
CA SER A 274 0.68 4.25 -11.61
C SER A 274 1.14 3.70 -12.95
N LEU A 275 1.97 2.67 -12.91
CA LEU A 275 2.37 1.88 -14.06
C LEU A 275 1.62 0.54 -14.04
N SER A 276 1.09 0.12 -15.18
CA SER A 276 0.69 -1.28 -15.39
C SER A 276 1.90 -2.01 -15.95
N ILE A 277 2.50 -2.89 -15.15
CA ILE A 277 3.69 -3.65 -15.52
C ILE A 277 3.34 -5.09 -15.85
N ALA A 278 4.18 -5.76 -16.64
CA ALA A 278 4.12 -7.19 -16.89
C ALA A 278 4.19 -7.96 -15.58
N TRP A 279 3.29 -8.92 -15.37
CA TRP A 279 3.28 -9.72 -14.15
C TRP A 279 2.75 -11.12 -14.38
N ASN A 280 3.53 -12.11 -13.94
CA ASN A 280 3.13 -13.50 -13.92
C ASN A 280 3.58 -14.16 -12.62
N LEU A 281 2.63 -14.52 -11.77
CA LEU A 281 2.91 -15.16 -10.49
C LEU A 281 3.64 -16.50 -10.66
N ARG A 282 3.39 -17.23 -11.76
CA ARG A 282 4.00 -18.55 -12.02
C ARG A 282 5.50 -18.47 -12.29
N LEU A 283 5.97 -17.33 -12.78
CA LEU A 283 7.38 -17.10 -13.11
C LEU A 283 8.10 -16.32 -12.01
N ALA A 284 7.39 -15.86 -10.98
CA ALA A 284 8.00 -15.12 -9.89
C ALA A 284 8.81 -16.07 -8.97
N PRO A 285 10.05 -15.73 -8.59
CA PRO A 285 10.80 -14.53 -8.97
C PRO A 285 11.52 -14.67 -10.33
N LYS A 286 11.24 -13.75 -11.26
CA LYS A 286 12.01 -13.59 -12.51
C LYS A 286 12.81 -12.30 -12.44
N GLN A 287 14.05 -12.32 -12.94
CA GLN A 287 14.93 -11.14 -12.89
C GLN A 287 14.47 -10.04 -13.88
N VAL A 288 14.02 -10.44 -15.07
CA VAL A 288 13.42 -9.56 -16.08
C VAL A 288 12.13 -10.21 -16.57
N MET A 289 11.01 -9.54 -16.38
CA MET A 289 9.67 -10.00 -16.77
C MET A 289 9.19 -9.16 -17.97
N SER A 290 9.12 -9.77 -19.15
CA SER A 290 8.56 -9.13 -20.35
C SER A 290 7.03 -9.30 -20.42
N LEU A 291 6.37 -8.56 -21.31
CA LEU A 291 4.94 -8.78 -21.59
C LEU A 291 4.69 -10.16 -22.22
N GLU A 292 5.67 -10.69 -22.96
CA GLU A 292 5.62 -12.04 -23.51
C GLU A 292 5.61 -13.08 -22.39
N ASP A 293 6.49 -12.96 -21.40
CA ASP A 293 6.50 -13.82 -20.21
C ASP A 293 5.20 -13.74 -19.41
N ALA A 294 4.59 -12.56 -19.43
CA ALA A 294 3.32 -12.32 -18.78
C ALA A 294 2.10 -12.76 -19.59
N THR A 295 2.29 -13.25 -20.82
CA THR A 295 1.19 -13.73 -21.66
C THR A 295 0.88 -15.18 -21.37
N PHE A 296 -0.37 -15.47 -20.98
CA PHE A 296 -0.86 -16.83 -20.78
C PHE A 296 -1.28 -17.47 -22.12
N ASP A 297 -1.39 -18.81 -22.16
CA ASP A 297 -1.74 -19.60 -23.35
C ASP A 297 -3.02 -19.15 -24.09
N GLY A 298 -3.93 -18.42 -23.41
CA GLY A 298 -5.11 -17.81 -23.99
C GLY A 298 -4.92 -16.39 -24.56
N GLY A 299 -3.68 -15.91 -24.72
CA GLY A 299 -3.34 -14.57 -25.21
C GLY A 299 -3.61 -13.43 -24.22
N ARG A 300 -4.03 -13.74 -22.99
CA ARG A 300 -4.24 -12.74 -21.94
C ARG A 300 -2.89 -12.35 -21.34
N VAL A 301 -2.60 -11.06 -21.30
CA VAL A 301 -1.42 -10.54 -20.59
C VAL A 301 -1.76 -10.30 -19.11
N GLY A 302 -0.97 -10.90 -18.21
CA GLY A 302 -0.97 -10.62 -16.78
C GLY A 302 -0.31 -9.28 -16.49
N THR A 303 -0.97 -8.43 -15.70
CA THR A 303 -0.42 -7.13 -15.33
C THR A 303 -0.59 -6.86 -13.85
N PHE A 304 0.35 -6.12 -13.27
CA PHE A 304 0.28 -5.62 -11.91
C PHE A 304 0.43 -4.10 -11.88
N THR A 305 -0.18 -3.44 -10.89
CA THR A 305 -0.13 -1.98 -10.76
C THR A 305 0.95 -1.57 -9.78
N VAL A 306 1.87 -0.73 -10.22
CA VAL A 306 2.98 -0.20 -9.41
C VAL A 306 2.84 1.31 -9.29
N ASP A 307 2.86 1.80 -8.05
CA ASP A 307 2.96 3.22 -7.76
C ASP A 307 4.36 3.76 -8.05
N TYR A 308 4.47 5.00 -8.55
CA TYR A 308 5.75 5.62 -8.93
C TYR A 308 6.77 5.67 -7.79
N THR A 309 6.32 5.76 -6.54
CA THR A 309 7.19 5.73 -5.35
C THR A 309 7.88 4.39 -5.12
N ASN A 310 7.49 3.33 -5.83
CA ASN A 310 8.16 2.03 -5.77
C ASN A 310 9.17 1.81 -6.91
N VAL A 311 9.26 2.75 -7.85
CA VAL A 311 10.20 2.66 -8.98
C VAL A 311 11.59 3.08 -8.52
N ARG A 312 12.58 2.25 -8.81
CA ARG A 312 14.00 2.51 -8.49
C ARG A 312 14.83 2.91 -9.70
N ALA A 313 14.45 2.45 -10.88
CA ALA A 313 15.12 2.77 -12.13
C ALA A 313 14.20 2.54 -13.33
N ARG A 314 14.53 3.19 -14.44
CA ARG A 314 13.98 2.97 -15.77
C ARG A 314 15.08 2.43 -16.67
N CYS A 315 14.71 1.60 -17.64
CA CYS A 315 15.57 1.19 -18.74
C CYS A 315 14.74 1.16 -20.03
N PRO A 316 15.11 1.91 -21.08
CA PRO A 316 14.42 1.86 -22.37
C PRO A 316 14.42 0.45 -22.96
N GLU A 317 13.35 0.08 -23.68
CA GLU A 317 13.19 -1.28 -24.24
C GLU A 317 14.41 -1.74 -25.06
N LYS A 318 14.88 -0.90 -25.98
CA LYS A 318 16.05 -1.20 -26.83
C LYS A 318 17.33 -1.39 -26.02
N ALA A 319 17.52 -0.60 -24.98
CA ALA A 319 18.69 -0.72 -24.10
C ALA A 319 18.63 -2.00 -23.28
N MET A 320 17.45 -2.35 -22.74
CA MET A 320 17.24 -3.62 -22.04
C MET A 320 17.55 -4.81 -22.97
N ALA A 321 17.06 -4.77 -24.22
CA ALA A 321 17.35 -5.80 -25.21
C ALA A 321 18.86 -5.94 -25.49
N ALA A 322 19.60 -4.83 -25.59
CA ALA A 322 21.05 -4.84 -25.76
C ALA A 322 21.77 -5.47 -24.55
N PHE A 323 21.39 -5.11 -23.31
CA PHE A 323 21.95 -5.73 -22.12
C PHE A 323 21.70 -7.26 -22.09
N LEU A 324 20.47 -7.68 -22.42
CA LEU A 324 20.11 -9.09 -22.45
C LEU A 324 20.84 -9.86 -23.54
N ALA A 325 21.10 -9.25 -24.71
CA ALA A 325 21.89 -9.84 -25.78
C ALA A 325 23.35 -10.09 -25.33
N ASP A 326 23.90 -9.22 -24.49
CA ASP A 326 25.20 -9.39 -23.85
C ASP A 326 25.19 -10.37 -22.65
N GLY A 327 24.04 -11.01 -22.37
CA GLY A 327 23.85 -11.90 -21.23
C GLY A 327 23.84 -11.21 -19.87
N LYS A 328 23.57 -9.89 -19.83
CA LYS A 328 23.61 -9.07 -18.61
C LYS A 328 22.24 -8.49 -18.28
N VAL A 329 22.02 -8.20 -17.00
CA VAL A 329 20.87 -7.43 -16.53
C VAL A 329 21.37 -6.11 -15.94
N PRO A 330 20.84 -4.95 -16.37
CA PRO A 330 21.36 -3.67 -15.93
C PRO A 330 21.10 -3.42 -14.45
N GLY A 331 22.09 -2.83 -13.78
CA GLY A 331 21.91 -2.22 -12.47
C GLY A 331 21.18 -0.87 -12.55
N THR A 332 20.93 -0.22 -11.42
CA THR A 332 20.29 1.11 -11.41
C THR A 332 21.11 2.17 -12.13
N LYS A 333 22.44 2.16 -11.95
CA LYS A 333 23.34 3.14 -12.56
C LYS A 333 23.38 3.03 -14.09
N SER A 334 23.69 1.86 -14.61
CA SER A 334 23.76 1.63 -16.07
C SER A 334 22.42 1.84 -16.76
N ALA A 335 21.31 1.48 -16.09
CA ALA A 335 19.98 1.77 -16.60
C ALA A 335 19.64 3.27 -16.59
N GLY A 336 20.15 4.01 -15.59
CA GLY A 336 20.05 5.46 -15.53
C GLY A 336 20.77 6.14 -16.69
N GLU A 337 21.99 5.70 -17.00
CA GLU A 337 22.76 6.17 -18.16
C GLU A 337 22.02 5.90 -19.48
N ALA A 338 21.50 4.68 -19.65
CA ALA A 338 20.68 4.34 -20.81
C ALA A 338 19.39 5.17 -20.91
N SER A 339 18.75 5.45 -19.77
CA SER A 339 17.55 6.29 -19.71
C SER A 339 17.82 7.75 -20.09
N ALA A 340 18.99 8.27 -19.74
CA ALA A 340 19.41 9.62 -20.11
C ALA A 340 19.68 9.73 -21.62
N GLN A 341 20.24 8.68 -22.24
CA GLN A 341 20.49 8.63 -23.68
C GLN A 341 19.21 8.49 -24.52
N ALA A 342 18.15 7.89 -23.96
CA ALA A 342 16.85 7.76 -24.62
C ALA A 342 15.70 8.24 -23.70
N PRO A 343 15.45 9.56 -23.68
CA PRO A 343 14.34 10.15 -22.93
C PRO A 343 12.98 9.52 -23.31
N ALA A 344 12.10 9.37 -22.32
CA ALA A 344 10.77 8.79 -22.54
C ALA A 344 9.90 9.61 -23.49
N GLU A 345 10.07 10.93 -23.51
CA GLU A 345 9.37 11.82 -24.44
C GLU A 345 9.67 11.46 -25.90
N ASP A 346 10.94 11.27 -26.25
CA ASP A 346 11.37 10.91 -27.61
C ASP A 346 10.80 9.55 -28.02
N ILE A 347 10.82 8.57 -27.11
CA ILE A 347 10.23 7.25 -27.33
C ILE A 347 8.73 7.37 -27.56
N ARG A 348 8.00 8.11 -26.73
CA ARG A 348 6.55 8.35 -26.89
C ARG A 348 6.25 9.01 -28.24
N ARG A 349 7.03 10.03 -28.62
CA ARG A 349 6.89 10.71 -29.91
C ARG A 349 7.10 9.76 -31.09
N ALA A 350 8.17 8.96 -31.07
CA ALA A 350 8.46 7.96 -32.10
C ALA A 350 7.35 6.89 -32.19
N GLN A 351 6.80 6.45 -31.05
CA GLN A 351 5.68 5.50 -31.02
C GLN A 351 4.40 6.09 -31.63
N VAL A 352 4.11 7.36 -31.37
CA VAL A 352 2.97 8.07 -31.96
C VAL A 352 3.14 8.19 -33.47
N GLU A 353 4.33 8.56 -33.95
CA GLU A 353 4.65 8.65 -35.38
C GLU A 353 4.54 7.28 -36.07
N ALA A 354 5.10 6.23 -35.48
CA ALA A 354 4.98 4.86 -35.98
C ALA A 354 3.52 4.37 -36.02
N LYS A 355 2.71 4.72 -35.02
CA LYS A 355 1.28 4.40 -35.01
C LYS A 355 0.50 5.13 -36.10
N LYS A 356 0.88 6.37 -36.42
CA LYS A 356 0.29 7.13 -37.55
C LYS A 356 0.67 6.53 -38.90
N ALA A 357 1.90 6.03 -39.05
CA ALA A 357 2.40 5.43 -40.27
C ALA A 357 1.84 4.02 -40.57
N ARG A 358 1.32 3.32 -39.55
CA ARG A 358 0.72 1.99 -39.75
C ARG A 358 -0.52 2.07 -40.66
N PRO A 359 -0.63 1.19 -41.68
CA PRO A 359 -1.79 1.16 -42.54
C PRO A 359 -3.05 0.87 -41.71
N LYS A 360 -4.07 1.73 -41.85
CA LYS A 360 -5.34 1.54 -41.17
C LYS A 360 -6.00 0.27 -41.71
N THR A 361 -6.00 -0.80 -40.93
CA THR A 361 -6.82 -1.97 -41.25
C THR A 361 -8.27 -1.51 -41.29
N PRO A 362 -9.00 -1.69 -42.41
CA PRO A 362 -10.40 -1.33 -42.46
C PRO A 362 -11.12 -2.06 -41.32
N LYS A 363 -11.80 -1.31 -40.45
CA LYS A 363 -12.67 -1.91 -39.43
C LYS A 363 -13.62 -2.81 -40.20
N LYS A 364 -13.58 -4.14 -39.97
CA LYS A 364 -14.65 -5.05 -40.41
C LYS A 364 -15.94 -4.54 -39.77
N ARG A 365 -16.67 -3.67 -40.49
CA ARG A 365 -18.03 -3.29 -40.10
C ARG A 365 -18.79 -4.61 -40.07
N SER A 366 -19.39 -4.92 -38.92
CA SER A 366 -20.36 -6.02 -38.88
C SER A 366 -21.39 -5.72 -39.95
N ASP A 367 -21.52 -6.58 -40.95
CA ASP A 367 -22.58 -6.45 -41.93
C ASP A 367 -23.90 -6.37 -41.15
N PRO A 368 -24.63 -5.23 -41.21
CA PRO A 368 -25.84 -5.03 -40.41
C PRO A 368 -26.98 -5.99 -40.80
N LYS A 369 -26.78 -6.80 -41.85
CA LYS A 369 -27.74 -7.79 -42.33
C LYS A 369 -27.59 -9.17 -41.66
N ILE A 370 -26.44 -9.49 -41.06
CA ILE A 370 -26.17 -10.85 -40.56
C ILE A 370 -26.29 -10.90 -39.03
N PRO A 371 -27.26 -11.65 -38.48
CA PRO A 371 -27.34 -11.91 -37.04
C PRO A 371 -26.12 -12.72 -36.60
N LYS A 372 -25.58 -12.37 -35.43
CA LYS A 372 -24.37 -13.02 -34.87
C LYS A 372 -24.67 -13.88 -33.66
N ARG A 373 -25.83 -13.71 -33.05
CA ARG A 373 -26.24 -14.40 -31.83
C ARG A 373 -27.76 -14.62 -31.85
N VAL A 374 -28.22 -15.59 -31.07
CA VAL A 374 -29.65 -15.82 -30.79
C VAL A 374 -29.87 -15.92 -29.29
N GLN A 375 -31.03 -15.46 -28.84
CA GLN A 375 -31.48 -15.49 -27.45
C GLN A 375 -32.78 -16.27 -27.35
N ILE A 376 -32.85 -17.23 -26.44
CA ILE A 376 -34.05 -18.02 -26.17
C ILE A 376 -34.62 -17.62 -24.82
N GLU A 377 -35.88 -17.24 -24.81
CA GLU A 377 -36.66 -17.00 -23.60
C GLU A 377 -37.80 -18.01 -23.53
N CYS A 378 -37.93 -18.66 -22.38
CA CYS A 378 -38.97 -19.64 -22.12
C CYS A 378 -39.33 -19.58 -20.64
N GLU A 379 -40.60 -19.36 -20.34
CA GLU A 379 -41.12 -19.44 -18.98
C GLU A 379 -41.21 -20.90 -18.50
N LEU A 380 -41.29 -21.10 -17.19
CA LEU A 380 -41.34 -22.43 -16.61
C LEU A 380 -42.70 -23.06 -16.92
N SER A 381 -42.71 -24.27 -17.49
CA SER A 381 -43.94 -24.99 -17.86
C SER A 381 -44.75 -24.33 -18.97
N ALA A 382 -44.10 -23.53 -19.82
CA ALA A 382 -44.70 -22.91 -21.00
C ALA A 382 -44.83 -23.91 -22.15
N SER A 383 -45.88 -23.75 -22.96
CA SER A 383 -46.07 -24.44 -24.25
C SER A 383 -45.36 -23.74 -25.41
N GLU A 384 -44.80 -22.55 -25.16
CA GLU A 384 -44.15 -21.71 -26.16
C GLU A 384 -42.83 -21.13 -25.64
N ALA A 385 -41.85 -20.98 -26.54
CA ALA A 385 -40.60 -20.30 -26.30
C ALA A 385 -40.33 -19.28 -27.41
N THR A 386 -39.66 -18.17 -27.09
CA THR A 386 -39.36 -17.10 -28.05
C THR A 386 -37.87 -17.08 -28.37
N LEU A 387 -37.53 -17.21 -29.65
CA LEU A 387 -36.18 -17.04 -30.18
C LEU A 387 -36.02 -15.63 -30.76
N THR A 388 -35.11 -14.85 -30.20
CA THR A 388 -34.77 -13.50 -30.67
C THR A 388 -33.40 -13.48 -31.34
N TRP A 389 -33.35 -13.05 -32.59
CA TRP A 389 -32.11 -12.81 -33.33
C TRP A 389 -31.41 -11.56 -32.83
N LEU A 390 -30.09 -11.61 -32.62
CA LEU A 390 -29.31 -10.49 -32.11
C LEU A 390 -28.17 -10.09 -33.04
N ASN A 391 -27.88 -8.79 -33.05
CA ASN A 391 -26.70 -8.23 -33.72
C ASN A 391 -25.40 -8.43 -32.89
N GLY A 392 -24.27 -7.96 -33.42
CA GLY A 392 -22.96 -8.03 -32.74
C GLY A 392 -22.89 -7.33 -31.37
N ASN A 393 -23.83 -6.42 -31.09
CA ASN A 393 -23.95 -5.71 -29.81
C ASN A 393 -24.97 -6.34 -28.87
N SER A 394 -25.50 -7.53 -29.19
CA SER A 394 -26.50 -8.25 -28.38
C SER A 394 -27.82 -7.51 -28.19
N GLN A 395 -28.20 -6.70 -29.18
CA GLN A 395 -29.52 -6.09 -29.32
C GLN A 395 -30.34 -6.83 -30.37
N PRO A 396 -31.69 -6.82 -30.28
CA PRO A 396 -32.57 -7.41 -31.29
C PRO A 396 -32.21 -6.94 -32.71
N HIS A 397 -32.15 -7.89 -33.64
CA HIS A 397 -31.75 -7.61 -35.00
C HIS A 397 -32.91 -6.96 -35.77
N PRO A 398 -32.75 -5.75 -36.36
CA PRO A 398 -33.86 -5.02 -36.97
C PRO A 398 -34.46 -5.72 -38.20
N GLY A 399 -33.68 -6.56 -38.89
CA GLY A 399 -34.11 -7.33 -40.06
C GLY A 399 -34.65 -8.74 -39.78
N HIS A 400 -34.59 -9.23 -38.53
CA HIS A 400 -35.06 -10.58 -38.19
C HIS A 400 -36.08 -10.49 -37.06
N LYS A 401 -37.32 -10.91 -37.33
CA LYS A 401 -38.39 -10.92 -36.34
C LYS A 401 -38.15 -12.07 -35.34
N PRO A 402 -38.54 -11.91 -34.05
CA PRO A 402 -38.55 -13.03 -33.11
C PRO A 402 -39.44 -14.16 -33.61
N GLU A 403 -39.02 -15.40 -33.38
CA GLU A 403 -39.73 -16.60 -33.80
C GLU A 403 -40.24 -17.35 -32.57
N THR A 404 -41.51 -17.76 -32.62
CA THR A 404 -42.14 -18.57 -31.56
C THR A 404 -41.96 -20.05 -31.87
N ILE A 405 -41.51 -20.80 -30.89
CA ILE A 405 -41.28 -22.25 -30.95
C ILE A 405 -42.30 -22.91 -30.03
N THR A 406 -43.17 -23.76 -30.60
CA THR A 406 -44.27 -24.43 -29.89
C THR A 406 -43.90 -25.86 -29.50
N ALA A 407 -44.25 -26.26 -28.27
CA ALA A 407 -43.99 -27.60 -27.76
C ALA A 407 -44.82 -28.66 -28.50
N PRO A 408 -44.26 -29.88 -28.70
CA PRO A 408 -45.03 -31.02 -29.21
C PRO A 408 -46.25 -31.34 -28.32
N GLU A 409 -47.29 -31.92 -28.91
CA GLU A 409 -48.56 -32.20 -28.25
C GLU A 409 -48.37 -33.03 -26.96
N GLY A 410 -48.74 -32.47 -25.80
CA GLY A 410 -48.60 -33.09 -24.48
C GLY A 410 -47.31 -32.75 -23.71
N GLU A 411 -46.37 -32.02 -24.30
CA GLU A 411 -45.11 -31.64 -23.65
C GLU A 411 -45.08 -30.16 -23.20
N LYS A 412 -44.29 -29.85 -22.17
CA LYS A 412 -44.03 -28.49 -21.70
C LYS A 412 -42.54 -28.23 -21.64
N TYR A 413 -42.12 -27.00 -21.93
CA TYR A 413 -40.73 -26.61 -21.79
C TYR A 413 -40.37 -26.32 -20.33
N HIS A 414 -39.30 -26.95 -19.86
CA HIS A 414 -38.61 -26.56 -18.63
C HIS A 414 -37.38 -25.75 -19.01
N ARG A 415 -37.39 -24.43 -18.75
CA ARG A 415 -36.26 -23.46 -18.89
C ARG A 415 -35.29 -23.75 -20.06
N ALA A 416 -35.28 -22.92 -21.09
CA ALA A 416 -34.45 -22.99 -22.31
C ALA A 416 -33.36 -24.09 -22.39
N THR A 417 -32.28 -24.02 -21.60
CA THR A 417 -31.14 -24.96 -21.63
C THR A 417 -31.39 -26.36 -21.06
N TRP A 418 -32.50 -26.61 -20.37
CA TRP A 418 -32.80 -27.88 -19.69
C TRP A 418 -33.86 -28.74 -20.41
N SER A 419 -34.50 -28.22 -21.45
CA SER A 419 -35.36 -29.01 -22.34
C SER A 419 -34.59 -29.44 -23.59
N ARG A 420 -34.25 -30.73 -23.70
CA ARG A 420 -33.56 -31.27 -24.89
C ARG A 420 -34.36 -31.05 -26.17
N ASN A 421 -35.71 -31.12 -26.08
CA ASN A 421 -36.58 -30.96 -27.23
C ASN A 421 -36.59 -29.52 -27.75
N LEU A 422 -36.61 -28.52 -26.85
CA LEU A 422 -36.50 -27.12 -27.24
C LEU A 422 -35.15 -26.82 -27.92
N MET A 423 -34.05 -27.36 -27.40
CA MET A 423 -32.73 -27.16 -28.00
C MET A 423 -32.61 -27.82 -29.37
N LYS A 424 -33.23 -28.99 -29.56
CA LYS A 424 -33.28 -29.68 -30.86
C LYS A 424 -34.07 -28.86 -31.89
N GLN A 425 -35.25 -28.37 -31.52
CA GLN A 425 -36.07 -27.52 -32.40
C GLN A 425 -35.38 -26.19 -32.73
N VAL A 426 -34.62 -25.62 -31.80
CA VAL A 426 -33.80 -24.43 -32.05
C VAL A 426 -32.69 -24.74 -33.05
N ASP A 427 -31.95 -25.83 -32.88
CA ASP A 427 -30.86 -26.19 -33.80
C ASP A 427 -31.43 -26.52 -35.20
N GLU A 428 -32.61 -27.15 -35.30
CA GLU A 428 -33.37 -27.36 -36.55
C GLU A 428 -33.79 -26.03 -37.19
N LEU A 429 -34.37 -25.11 -36.42
CA LEU A 429 -34.77 -23.78 -36.89
C LEU A 429 -33.56 -22.98 -37.39
N LEU A 430 -32.44 -23.02 -36.66
CA LEU A 430 -31.20 -22.37 -37.10
C LEU A 430 -30.73 -22.95 -38.44
N ALA A 431 -30.72 -24.27 -38.60
CA ALA A 431 -30.33 -24.93 -39.84
C ALA A 431 -31.24 -24.57 -41.02
N ASP A 432 -32.57 -24.54 -40.81
CA ASP A 432 -33.55 -24.13 -41.82
C ASP A 432 -33.36 -22.67 -42.26
N ARG A 433 -32.93 -21.81 -41.33
CA ARG A 433 -32.60 -20.41 -41.59
C ARG A 433 -31.18 -20.21 -42.14
N GLY A 434 -30.43 -21.29 -42.35
CA GLY A 434 -29.07 -21.27 -42.89
C GLY A 434 -28.04 -20.76 -41.90
N TYR A 435 -28.17 -21.07 -40.60
CA TYR A 435 -27.22 -20.73 -39.55
C TYR A 435 -26.80 -21.96 -38.75
N GLU A 436 -25.55 -21.95 -38.29
CA GLU A 436 -24.99 -22.95 -37.37
C GLU A 436 -24.50 -22.27 -36.09
N ARG A 437 -24.65 -22.98 -34.96
CA ARG A 437 -24.20 -22.51 -33.66
C ARG A 437 -22.72 -22.82 -33.45
N THR A 438 -21.92 -21.80 -33.13
CA THR A 438 -20.45 -21.93 -32.96
C THR A 438 -19.98 -21.92 -31.51
N GLY A 439 -20.88 -21.69 -30.54
CA GLY A 439 -20.53 -21.60 -29.13
C GLY A 439 -21.53 -22.30 -28.20
N LYS A 440 -21.12 -22.53 -26.95
CA LYS A 440 -22.00 -23.01 -25.89
C LYS A 440 -23.04 -21.96 -25.51
N TRP A 441 -24.21 -22.41 -25.09
CA TRP A 441 -25.24 -21.55 -24.51
C TRP A 441 -24.73 -20.91 -23.21
N LYS A 442 -24.97 -19.61 -23.07
CA LYS A 442 -24.59 -18.83 -21.89
C LYS A 442 -25.84 -18.16 -21.31
N HIS A 443 -26.05 -18.38 -20.03
CA HIS A 443 -27.14 -17.76 -19.30
C HIS A 443 -26.94 -16.25 -19.19
N ARG A 444 -27.98 -15.47 -19.52
CA ARG A 444 -28.02 -14.02 -19.35
C ARG A 444 -29.11 -13.68 -18.34
N ARG A 445 -28.70 -13.19 -17.15
CA ARG A 445 -29.62 -12.81 -16.05
C ARG A 445 -30.79 -11.97 -16.59
N GLY A 446 -32.02 -12.47 -16.38
CA GLY A 446 -33.28 -11.80 -16.75
C GLY A 446 -33.60 -11.73 -18.25
N ARG A 447 -32.83 -12.41 -19.12
CA ARG A 447 -32.95 -12.35 -20.59
C ARG A 447 -32.68 -13.70 -21.26
N GLY A 448 -32.99 -14.80 -20.57
CA GLY A 448 -32.86 -16.15 -21.12
C GLY A 448 -31.44 -16.63 -21.42
N GLU A 449 -31.32 -17.54 -22.38
CA GLU A 449 -30.07 -18.20 -22.79
C GLU A 449 -29.59 -17.66 -24.13
N VAL A 450 -28.29 -17.41 -24.30
CA VAL A 450 -27.73 -16.80 -25.52
C VAL A 450 -26.60 -17.64 -26.12
N ALA A 451 -26.63 -17.85 -27.43
CA ALA A 451 -25.56 -18.51 -28.18
C ALA A 451 -25.06 -17.64 -29.35
N ALA A 452 -23.82 -17.89 -29.79
CA ALA A 452 -23.25 -17.31 -31.01
C ALA A 452 -23.57 -18.21 -32.21
N ILE A 453 -23.88 -17.58 -33.35
CA ILE A 453 -24.24 -18.23 -34.61
C ILE A 453 -23.40 -17.69 -35.77
N VAL A 454 -23.22 -18.49 -36.80
CA VAL A 454 -22.62 -18.11 -38.08
C VAL A 454 -23.50 -18.63 -39.23
N PRO A 455 -23.48 -18.00 -40.41
CA PRO A 455 -24.14 -18.58 -41.59
C PRO A 455 -23.59 -19.98 -41.87
N ALA A 456 -24.48 -20.95 -42.08
CA ALA A 456 -24.13 -22.29 -42.51
C ALA A 456 -23.50 -22.22 -43.91
N PRO A 457 -22.45 -23.01 -44.21
CA PRO A 457 -21.91 -23.07 -45.56
C PRO A 457 -23.00 -23.56 -46.53
N ALA A 458 -23.10 -22.95 -47.71
CA ALA A 458 -24.04 -23.40 -48.74
C ALA A 458 -23.80 -24.89 -49.03
N LYS A 459 -24.86 -25.71 -49.07
CA LYS A 459 -24.79 -27.13 -49.45
C LYS A 459 -24.05 -27.24 -50.79
N GLY A 460 -22.76 -27.59 -50.77
CA GLY A 460 -21.97 -27.81 -51.98
C GLY A 460 -20.51 -27.37 -52.00
N GLU A 461 -19.93 -26.77 -50.95
CA GLU A 461 -18.48 -26.49 -50.92
C GLU A 461 -17.76 -27.30 -49.83
N PRO A 462 -16.67 -28.03 -50.15
CA PRO A 462 -15.92 -28.80 -49.15
C PRO A 462 -15.21 -27.86 -48.18
N LYS A 463 -15.09 -28.30 -46.92
CA LYS A 463 -14.30 -27.63 -45.87
C LYS A 463 -12.90 -27.32 -46.39
N GLN A 464 -12.50 -26.05 -46.35
CA GLN A 464 -11.09 -25.65 -46.40
C GLN A 464 -10.39 -26.05 -45.09
N GLU A 465 -10.24 -27.35 -44.88
CA GLU A 465 -9.29 -27.96 -43.94
C GLU A 465 -8.59 -29.09 -44.69
N GLU A 466 -7.93 -28.74 -45.79
CA GLU A 466 -6.87 -29.52 -46.43
C GLU A 466 -6.32 -28.68 -47.59
N MET A 467 -5.37 -27.79 -47.31
CA MET A 467 -4.25 -27.39 -48.18
C MET A 467 -3.32 -26.47 -47.37
N SER A 468 -2.20 -27.07 -46.93
CA SER A 468 -0.93 -26.50 -46.44
C SER A 468 -0.91 -25.41 -45.36
#